data_AF-A0AAW4BRL0-F1
#
_entry.id   AF-A0AAW4BRL0-F1
#
_cell.length_a   1.000
_cell.length_b   1.000
_cell.length_c   1.000
_cell.angle_alpha   90.00
_cell.angle_beta   90.00
_cell.angle_gamma   90.00
#
_symmetry.space_group_name_H-M   'P 1'
#
loop_
_entity.id
_entity.type
_entity.pdbx_description
1 polymer ?
#
loop_
_entity_poly.entity_id
_entity_poly.type
_entity_poly.pdbx_seq_one_letter_code
_entity_poly.pdbx_strand_id
1 'polypeptide(L)' 'MYSNTEVRPLTIDDSPTNRAHQMWYSTLNPQERLVIMNKMNPNLSGLDKLNACLNYIQDHVLVDLDGFHLSENL' A
#
# COMPACT_ATOMS: atom_id res chain seq x y z
N MET A 1 16.96 3.16 -2.86
CA MET A 1 15.76 2.44 -2.41
C MET A 1 14.99 2.03 -3.65
N TYR A 2 14.65 0.75 -3.81
CA TYR A 2 13.82 0.30 -4.93
C TYR A 2 12.34 0.60 -4.62
N SER A 3 11.64 1.23 -5.55
CA SER A 3 10.19 1.48 -5.46
C SER A 3 9.52 0.67 -6.56
N ASN A 4 8.76 -0.37 -6.22
CA ASN A 4 8.04 -1.16 -7.23
C ASN A 4 6.90 -0.35 -7.83
N THR A 5 6.99 0.00 -9.11
CA THR A 5 5.99 0.82 -9.82
C THR A 5 5.05 0.02 -10.71
N GLU A 6 5.13 -1.32 -10.69
CA GLU A 6 4.27 -2.20 -11.49
C GLU A 6 2.80 -1.96 -11.16
N VAL A 7 1.99 -1.83 -12.20
CA VAL A 7 0.54 -1.72 -12.07
C VAL A 7 0.00 -3.12 -11.76
N ARG A 8 -0.58 -3.28 -10.57
CA ARG A 8 -1.25 -4.52 -10.17
C ARG A 8 -2.73 -4.45 -10.53
N PRO A 9 -3.31 -5.52 -11.11
CA PRO A 9 -4.70 -5.49 -11.55
C PRO A 9 -5.65 -5.45 -10.35
N LEU A 10 -6.65 -4.57 -10.44
CA LEU A 10 -7.84 -4.68 -9.59
C LEU A 10 -8.63 -5.93 -10.03
N THR A 11 -9.20 -6.62 -9.05
CA THR A 11 -10.01 -7.82 -9.30
C THR A 11 -11.46 -7.60 -8.86
N ILE A 12 -12.38 -8.49 -9.25
CA ILE A 12 -13.77 -8.42 -8.78
C ILE A 12 -13.87 -8.95 -7.34
N ASP A 13 -13.06 -9.95 -7.02
CA ASP A 13 -13.00 -10.56 -5.69
C ASP A 13 -12.17 -9.72 -4.72
N ASP A 14 -12.35 -9.96 -3.42
CA ASP A 14 -11.51 -9.35 -2.41
C ASP A 14 -10.05 -9.80 -2.59
N SER A 15 -9.15 -8.83 -2.76
CA SER A 15 -7.74 -9.07 -3.04
C SER A 15 -6.86 -8.04 -2.32
N PRO A 16 -5.60 -8.37 -2.02
CA PRO A 16 -4.69 -7.42 -1.38
C PRO A 16 -4.54 -6.12 -2.17
N THR A 17 -4.58 -6.18 -3.50
CA THR A 17 -4.56 -5.00 -4.37
C THR A 17 -5.81 -4.14 -4.19
N ASN A 18 -7.00 -4.75 -4.19
CA ASN A 18 -8.25 -4.02 -3.94
C ASN A 18 -8.27 -3.37 -2.55
N ARG A 19 -7.82 -4.09 -1.51
CA ARG A 19 -7.73 -3.57 -0.14
C ARG A 19 -6.72 -2.42 -0.03
N ALA A 20 -5.58 -2.51 -0.72
CA ALA A 20 -4.59 -1.43 -0.73
C ALA A 20 -5.14 -0.16 -1.38
N HIS A 21 -5.89 -0.31 -2.47
CA HIS A 21 -6.62 0.79 -3.09
C HIS A 21 -7.66 1.40 -2.15
N GLN A 22 -8.50 0.57 -1.52
CA GLN A 22 -9.50 1.03 -0.56
C GLN A 22 -8.84 1.77 0.61
N MET A 23 -7.75 1.24 1.15
CA MET A 23 -7.00 1.88 2.21
C MET A 23 -6.48 3.25 1.78
N TRP A 24 -5.83 3.34 0.60
CA TRP A 24 -5.31 4.60 0.09
C TRP A 24 -6.40 5.66 -0.07
N TYR A 25 -7.54 5.33 -0.67
CA TYR A 25 -8.58 6.32 -1.01
C TYR A 25 -9.56 6.61 0.13
N SER A 26 -9.88 5.63 0.96
CA SER A 26 -10.99 5.70 1.93
C SER A 26 -10.55 5.62 3.38
N THR A 27 -9.39 5.04 3.71
CA THR A 27 -8.96 4.84 5.10
C THR A 27 -7.87 5.82 5.52
N LEU A 28 -6.82 5.97 4.71
CA LEU A 28 -5.68 6.82 5.05
C LEU A 28 -6.05 8.29 4.97
N ASN A 29 -5.71 9.04 6.01
CA ASN A 29 -5.80 10.49 6.04
C ASN A 29 -4.63 11.14 5.27
N PRO A 30 -4.68 12.46 4.99
CA PRO A 30 -3.64 13.14 4.23
C PRO A 30 -2.23 13.02 4.82
N GLN A 31 -2.09 13.01 6.15
CA GLN A 31 -0.80 12.92 6.81
C GLN A 31 -0.19 11.53 6.65
N GLU A 32 -0.99 10.47 6.78
CA GLU A 32 -0.55 9.08 6.58
C GLU A 32 -0.13 8.84 5.13
N ARG A 33 -0.89 9.37 4.17
CA ARG A 33 -0.52 9.34 2.75
C ARG A 33 0.82 10.03 2.52
N LEU A 34 1.06 11.17 3.17
CA LEU A 34 2.33 11.90 3.07
C LEU A 34 3.50 11.08 3.61
N VAL A 35 3.33 10.37 4.73
CA VAL A 35 4.35 9.47 5.28
C VAL A 35 4.72 8.37 4.29
N ILE A 36 3.74 7.76 3.61
CA ILE A 36 4.00 6.73 2.59
C ILE A 36 4.68 7.35 1.36
N MET A 37 4.20 8.49 0.85
CA MET A 37 4.80 9.17 -0.30
C MET A 37 6.25 9.56 -0.07
N ASN A 38 6.62 9.91 1.17
CA ASN A 38 7.99 10.27 1.55
C ASN A 38 8.95 9.07 1.60
N LYS A 39 8.43 7.83 1.59
CA LYS A 39 9.25 6.61 1.47
C LYS A 39 9.58 6.27 0.01
N MET A 40 8.86 6.86 -0.95
CA MET A 40 9.04 6.57 -2.37
C MET A 40 10.16 7.41 -3.00
N ASN A 41 10.77 6.90 -4.06
CA ASN A 41 11.76 7.65 -4.82
C ASN A 41 11.17 9.00 -5.31
N PRO A 42 11.77 10.16 -4.96
CA PRO A 42 11.21 11.47 -5.30
C PRO A 42 11.26 11.79 -6.80
N ASN A 43 12.07 11.07 -7.58
CA ASN A 43 12.22 11.28 -9.02
C ASN A 43 11.18 10.52 -9.85
N LEU A 44 10.25 9.80 -9.23
CA LEU A 44 9.17 9.12 -9.93
C LEU A 44 8.15 10.11 -10.50
N SER A 45 7.56 9.75 -11.64
CA SER A 45 6.39 10.46 -12.16
C SER A 45 5.22 10.35 -11.16
N GLY A 46 4.23 11.23 -11.28
CA GLY A 46 3.07 11.19 -10.37
C GLY A 46 2.35 9.84 -10.38
N LEU A 47 2.21 9.21 -11.55
CA LEU A 47 1.57 7.90 -11.70
C LEU A 47 2.44 6.79 -11.10
N ASP A 48 3.74 6.77 -11.41
CA ASP A 48 4.66 5.76 -10.87
C ASP A 48 4.76 5.85 -9.35
N LYS A 49 4.74 7.06 -8.81
CA LYS A 49 4.76 7.30 -7.38
C LYS A 49 3.50 6.78 -6.71
N LEU A 50 2.33 6.96 -7.34
CA LEU A 50 1.08 6.39 -6.86
C LEU A 50 1.11 4.86 -6.87
N ASN A 51 1.53 4.24 -7.98
CA ASN A 51 1.66 2.79 -8.06
C ASN A 51 2.62 2.25 -6.99
N ALA A 52 3.74 2.93 -6.76
CA ALA A 52 4.67 2.56 -5.71
C ALA A 52 4.07 2.68 -4.30
N CYS A 53 3.22 3.69 -4.04
CA CYS A 53 2.51 3.80 -2.77
C CYS A 53 1.51 2.65 -2.57
N LEU A 54 0.75 2.30 -3.61
CA LEU A 54 -0.25 1.22 -3.57
C LEU A 54 0.43 -0.14 -3.33
N ASN A 55 1.53 -0.40 -4.03
CA ASN A 55 2.33 -1.61 -3.84
C ASN A 55 2.93 -1.67 -2.43
N TYR A 56 3.44 -0.55 -1.90
CA TYR A 56 3.95 -0.48 -0.53
C TYR A 56 2.87 -0.82 0.51
N ILE A 57 1.65 -0.30 0.34
CA ILE A 57 0.52 -0.60 1.24
C ILE A 57 0.21 -2.10 1.20
N GLN A 58 0.12 -2.66 0.00
CA GLN A 58 -0.15 -4.08 -0.18
C GLN A 58 0.92 -4.97 0.47
N ASP A 59 2.20 -4.65 0.26
CA ASP A 59 3.32 -5.52 0.63
C ASP A 59 3.74 -5.39 2.09
N HIS A 60 3.41 -4.27 2.74
CA HIS A 60 3.90 -3.97 4.09
C HIS A 60 2.79 -3.61 5.08
N VAL A 61 1.83 -2.79 4.68
CA VAL A 61 0.81 -2.28 5.63
C VAL A 61 -0.30 -3.30 5.85
N LEU A 62 -0.77 -3.96 4.79
CA LEU A 62 -1.79 -5.01 4.93
C LEU A 62 -1.25 -6.26 5.63
N VAL A 63 0.02 -6.62 5.34
CA VAL A 63 0.69 -7.76 5.99
C VAL A 63 0.78 -7.56 7.50
N ASP A 64 1.07 -6.35 7.96
CA ASP A 64 1.14 -6.03 9.39
C ASP A 64 -0.23 -6.10 10.08
N LEU A 65 -1.34 -5.88 9.36
CA LEU A 65 -2.71 -6.02 9.89
C LEU A 65 -3.18 -7.48 9.94
N ASP A 66 -2.87 -8.26 8.91
CA ASP A 66 -3.17 -9.70 8.87
C ASP A 66 -2.24 -10.49 9.83
N GLY A 67 -1.03 -9.97 10.11
CA GLY A 67 -0.06 -10.53 11.05
C GLY A 67 -0.40 -10.37 12.53
N PHE A 68 -1.34 -9.47 12.88
CA PHE A 68 -1.79 -9.27 14.27
C PHE A 68 -2.65 -10.45 14.80
N HIS A 69 -3.02 -11.41 13.94
CA HIS A 69 -3.82 -12.57 14.31
C HIS A 69 -3.04 -13.84 14.70
N LEU A 70 -1.70 -13.79 14.86
CA LEU A 70 -0.91 -14.99 15.23
C LEU A 70 -0.05 -14.87 16.49
N SER A 71 -0.30 -13.91 17.39
CA SER A 71 0.41 -13.85 18.69
C SER A 71 -0.46 -13.76 19.94
N GLU A 72 -1.77 -14.03 19.86
CA GLU A 72 -2.64 -14.11 21.06
C GLU A 72 -3.01 -15.56 21.46
N ASN A 73 -2.16 -16.56 21.14
CA ASN A 73 -2.33 -17.92 21.63
C ASN A 73 -0.98 -18.67 21.80
N LEU A 74 -0.06 -18.11 22.59
CA LEU A 74 1.03 -18.86 23.23
C LEU A 74 1.17 -18.45 24.70
#